data_AF-A0A022XF24-F1
#
_entry.id   AF-A0A022XF24-F1
#
_cell.length_a   1.000
_cell.length_b   1.000
_cell.length_c   1.000
_cell.angle_alpha   90.00
_cell.angle_beta   90.00
_cell.angle_gamma   90.00
#
_symmetry.space_group_name_H-M   'P 1'
#
loop_
_entity.id
_entity.type
_entity.pdbx_description
1 polymer ?
#
loop_
_entity_poly.entity_id
_entity_poly.type
_entity_poly.pdbx_seq_one_letter_code
_entity_poly.pdbx_strand_id
1 'polypeptide(L)'
;MNSDELRDTQIGLLLCDEGHRLKNADSQTYVALNKLNVQKRVILSGTPIQNDLSEYFSLLDFANPGILGSRSEFHKTYEIPILRGRDADGTDEQQKKGNERLAELLNLVNKFIIRRSNDLLSKYLPVKYEHVVFCNLSPFQLDLYNHFIQSPEIKSLLRGKGSQPLKAIGILKKLCNHPDLLKLSEDLPGCEQYFPEDMTVSNGRRGDREVKTWYSGKMMVLDRMLARIRQDTNDKIVLISNYTQTLDLFERLCRARAYGCIRLDGTMGVKKRSKLVDKFNDPNGEEFVFLLSSKAGGCGINLVGANRLVLFDPDWNPAADQQALARVWRDGQSKDCFVYRFIATGTIEEKIFQRQSHKQSLSSCVVDSAEDVERHFSLDSLRELFQFKPGTTSDTHDTFKCKRCRPDGTQHIKAPAMLYGDTSSWNHFVNTGEKGPMNRIQDLLLRQETTEQAVSAVFQYISH
;
A
#
# COMPACT_ATOMS: atom_id res chain seq x y z
N MET A 1 -11.88 -12.14 25.62
CA MET A 1 -13.27 -12.61 25.40
C MET A 1 -13.48 -13.72 26.39
N ASN A 2 -14.48 -13.62 27.27
CA ASN A 2 -14.84 -14.71 28.19
C ASN A 2 -15.62 -15.78 27.40
N SER A 3 -14.96 -16.43 26.43
CA SER A 3 -15.58 -17.48 25.61
C SER A 3 -16.14 -18.62 26.43
N ASP A 4 -15.57 -18.83 27.62
CA ASP A 4 -15.98 -19.88 28.55
C ASP A 4 -17.35 -19.57 29.18
N GLU A 5 -17.72 -18.31 29.37
CA GLU A 5 -19.05 -17.91 29.88
C GLU A 5 -20.16 -18.12 28.84
N LEU A 6 -19.81 -18.02 27.54
CA LEU A 6 -20.75 -18.12 26.43
C LEU A 6 -20.79 -19.52 25.80
N ARG A 7 -19.96 -20.46 26.27
CA ARG A 7 -19.77 -21.77 25.64
C ARG A 7 -21.04 -22.60 25.56
N ASP A 8 -21.80 -22.64 26.65
CA ASP A 8 -23.03 -23.44 26.76
C ASP A 8 -24.28 -22.68 26.29
N THR A 9 -24.11 -21.40 25.91
CA THR A 9 -25.20 -20.58 25.37
C THR A 9 -25.36 -20.87 23.88
N GLN A 10 -26.58 -21.22 23.47
CA GLN A 10 -26.90 -21.35 22.04
C GLN A 10 -26.94 -19.97 21.38
N ILE A 11 -26.06 -19.75 20.41
CA ILE A 11 -25.95 -18.49 19.66
C ILE A 11 -26.52 -18.70 18.26
N GLY A 12 -27.54 -17.92 17.90
CA GLY A 12 -28.19 -18.03 16.58
C GLY A 12 -27.32 -17.53 15.42
N LEU A 13 -26.53 -16.48 15.63
CA LEU A 13 -25.69 -15.85 14.61
C LEU A 13 -24.41 -15.25 15.22
N LEU A 14 -23.27 -15.56 14.62
CA LEU A 14 -21.99 -14.91 14.87
C LEU A 14 -21.60 -14.07 13.64
N LEU A 15 -21.40 -12.78 13.85
CA LEU A 15 -20.94 -11.86 12.82
C LEU A 15 -19.52 -11.38 13.17
N CYS A 16 -18.55 -11.78 12.34
CA CYS A 16 -17.15 -11.43 12.50
C CYS A 16 -16.80 -10.31 11.52
N ASP A 17 -16.68 -9.08 12.02
CA ASP A 17 -16.14 -7.96 11.25
C ASP A 17 -14.61 -8.03 11.17
N GLU A 18 -14.04 -7.48 10.10
CA GLU A 18 -12.61 -7.55 9.78
C GLU A 18 -12.07 -8.99 9.84
N GLY A 19 -12.78 -9.90 9.17
CA GLY A 19 -12.57 -11.34 9.18
C GLY A 19 -11.15 -11.78 8.88
N HIS A 20 -10.36 -10.97 8.18
CA HIS A 20 -8.94 -11.19 8.02
C HIS A 20 -8.15 -11.37 9.33
N ARG A 21 -8.68 -10.92 10.48
CA ARG A 21 -8.12 -11.21 11.81
C ARG A 21 -8.19 -12.69 12.21
N LEU A 22 -9.06 -13.47 11.56
CA LEU A 22 -9.24 -14.91 11.77
C LEU A 22 -8.41 -15.78 10.82
N LYS A 23 -7.46 -15.18 10.11
CA LYS A 23 -6.58 -15.83 9.13
C LYS A 23 -5.72 -16.98 9.68
N ASN A 24 -5.41 -16.94 10.98
CA ASN A 24 -4.59 -17.95 11.63
C ASN A 24 -5.47 -18.85 12.48
N ALA A 25 -5.62 -20.11 12.05
CA ALA A 25 -6.36 -21.14 12.77
C ALA A 25 -5.80 -21.40 14.19
N ASP A 26 -4.53 -21.11 14.43
CA ASP A 26 -3.88 -21.25 15.74
C ASP A 26 -4.06 -20.02 16.63
N SER A 27 -4.69 -18.95 16.13
CA SER A 27 -4.92 -17.75 16.95
C SER A 27 -5.90 -18.03 18.08
N GLN A 28 -5.64 -17.44 19.26
CA GLN A 28 -6.53 -17.58 20.43
C GLN A 28 -7.97 -17.17 20.10
N THR A 29 -8.15 -16.15 19.27
CA THR A 29 -9.46 -15.70 18.80
C THR A 29 -10.17 -16.76 17.97
N TYR A 30 -9.48 -17.38 17.00
CA TYR A 30 -10.05 -18.44 16.15
C TYR A 30 -10.50 -19.64 16.99
N VAL A 31 -9.62 -20.10 17.89
CA VAL A 31 -9.91 -21.23 18.79
C VAL A 31 -11.07 -20.90 19.74
N ALA A 32 -11.09 -19.70 20.31
CA ALA A 32 -12.15 -19.27 21.21
C ALA A 32 -13.52 -19.18 20.51
N LEU A 33 -13.57 -18.60 19.31
CA LEU A 33 -14.82 -18.49 18.55
C LEU A 33 -15.34 -19.84 18.05
N ASN A 34 -14.45 -20.78 17.71
CA ASN A 34 -14.84 -22.13 17.31
C ASN A 34 -15.43 -22.96 18.46
N LYS A 35 -15.11 -22.64 19.71
CA LYS A 35 -15.69 -23.29 20.89
C LYS A 35 -17.13 -22.86 21.18
N LEU A 36 -17.60 -21.76 20.58
CA LEU A 36 -18.95 -21.24 20.81
C LEU A 36 -19.98 -22.10 20.07
N ASN A 37 -21.11 -22.38 20.72
CA ASN A 37 -22.23 -23.09 20.13
C ASN A 37 -23.06 -22.18 19.21
N VAL A 38 -22.57 -21.98 17.98
CA VAL A 38 -23.15 -21.05 16.98
C VAL A 38 -23.81 -21.80 15.84
N GLN A 39 -25.05 -21.44 15.49
CA GLN A 39 -25.78 -22.02 14.36
C GLN A 39 -25.39 -21.44 12.99
N LYS A 40 -25.15 -20.12 12.91
CA LYS A 40 -24.84 -19.41 11.66
C LYS A 40 -23.63 -18.50 11.84
N ARG A 41 -22.71 -18.53 10.89
CA ARG A 41 -21.48 -17.71 10.92
C ARG A 41 -21.43 -16.84 9.67
N VAL A 42 -21.21 -15.54 9.86
CA VAL A 42 -21.02 -14.57 8.78
C VAL A 42 -19.70 -13.85 9.01
N ILE A 43 -18.84 -13.86 8.00
CA ILE A 43 -17.56 -13.16 8.02
C ILE A 43 -17.67 -11.96 7.08
N LEU A 44 -17.38 -10.77 7.58
CA LEU A 44 -17.22 -9.57 6.77
C LEU A 44 -15.72 -9.31 6.60
N SER A 45 -15.26 -9.21 5.35
CA SER A 45 -13.89 -8.83 5.06
C SER A 45 -13.83 -7.98 3.80
N GLY A 46 -13.13 -6.84 3.87
CA GLY A 46 -12.82 -6.05 2.68
C GLY A 46 -11.79 -6.73 1.78
N THR A 47 -11.01 -7.69 2.31
CA THR A 47 -10.00 -8.46 1.58
C THR A 47 -10.10 -9.93 1.97
N PRO A 48 -10.80 -10.75 1.18
CA PRO A 48 -11.01 -12.17 1.50
C PRO A 48 -9.70 -12.97 1.56
N ILE A 49 -8.64 -12.50 0.87
CA ILE A 49 -7.29 -13.08 0.90
C ILE A 49 -6.29 -11.95 1.11
N GLN A 50 -5.41 -12.06 2.12
CA GLN A 50 -4.39 -11.04 2.40
C GLN A 50 -2.97 -11.51 2.06
N ASN A 51 -2.61 -12.74 2.39
CA ASN A 51 -1.24 -13.22 2.22
C ASN A 51 -1.13 -14.48 1.36
N ASP A 52 -1.98 -15.49 1.58
CA ASP A 52 -1.92 -16.76 0.86
C ASP A 52 -3.27 -17.51 0.87
N LEU A 53 -3.34 -18.61 0.13
CA LEU A 53 -4.52 -19.48 0.05
C LEU A 53 -4.81 -20.24 1.36
N SER A 54 -3.82 -20.41 2.23
CA SER A 54 -3.99 -21.03 3.55
C SER A 54 -4.83 -20.14 4.49
N GLU A 55 -4.66 -18.81 4.42
CA GLU A 55 -5.54 -17.87 5.14
C GLU A 55 -6.98 -17.98 4.64
N TYR A 56 -7.16 -18.11 3.33
CA TYR A 56 -8.48 -18.27 2.72
C TYR A 56 -9.15 -19.56 3.21
N PHE A 57 -8.44 -20.69 3.20
CA PHE A 57 -8.94 -21.95 3.76
C PHE A 57 -9.44 -21.78 5.20
N SER A 58 -8.66 -21.10 6.05
CA SER A 58 -9.01 -20.90 7.46
C SER A 58 -10.33 -20.11 7.62
N LEU A 59 -10.57 -19.11 6.77
CA LEU A 59 -11.82 -18.34 6.79
C LEU A 59 -13.01 -19.16 6.29
N LEU A 60 -12.81 -19.94 5.22
CA LEU A 60 -13.88 -20.76 4.64
C LEU A 60 -14.26 -21.91 5.57
N ASP A 61 -13.27 -22.57 6.18
CA ASP A 61 -13.50 -23.63 7.17
C ASP A 61 -14.14 -23.06 8.44
N PHE A 62 -13.77 -21.83 8.86
CA PHE A 62 -14.47 -21.18 9.96
C PHE A 62 -15.95 -20.90 9.63
N ALA A 63 -16.26 -20.45 8.41
CA ALA A 63 -17.63 -20.14 8.01
C ALA A 63 -18.47 -21.42 7.79
N ASN A 64 -17.90 -22.42 7.09
CA ASN A 64 -18.53 -23.69 6.73
C ASN A 64 -17.57 -24.86 7.01
N PRO A 65 -17.51 -25.35 8.25
CA PRO A 65 -16.56 -26.39 8.65
C PRO A 65 -16.67 -27.65 7.80
N GLY A 66 -15.53 -28.17 7.33
CA GLY A 66 -15.42 -29.46 6.64
C GLY A 66 -15.79 -29.46 5.14
N ILE A 67 -16.21 -28.34 4.56
CA ILE A 67 -16.59 -28.29 3.13
C ILE A 67 -15.41 -28.47 2.16
N LEU A 68 -14.20 -28.10 2.58
CA LEU A 68 -12.97 -28.21 1.77
C LEU A 68 -12.08 -29.39 2.19
N GLY A 69 -12.57 -30.27 3.08
CA GLY A 69 -11.76 -31.33 3.69
C GLY A 69 -10.74 -30.79 4.69
N SER A 70 -9.72 -31.60 4.96
CA SER A 70 -8.64 -31.22 5.87
C SER A 70 -7.67 -30.21 5.24
N ARG A 71 -6.94 -29.45 6.08
CA ARG A 71 -5.91 -28.51 5.62
C ARG A 71 -4.85 -29.15 4.72
N SER A 72 -4.49 -30.41 5.00
CA SER A 72 -3.50 -31.17 4.21
C SER A 72 -4.03 -31.53 2.81
N GLU A 73 -5.32 -31.89 2.73
CA GLU A 73 -5.98 -32.19 1.46
C GLU A 73 -6.16 -30.93 0.62
N PHE A 74 -6.58 -29.82 1.25
CA PHE A 74 -6.68 -28.52 0.58
C PHE A 74 -5.33 -28.08 0.02
N HIS A 75 -4.27 -28.19 0.82
CA HIS A 75 -2.91 -27.82 0.42
C HIS A 75 -2.43 -28.59 -0.83
N LYS A 76 -2.65 -29.91 -0.85
CA LYS A 76 -2.23 -30.78 -1.97
C LYS A 76 -3.10 -30.63 -3.21
N THR A 77 -4.41 -30.48 -3.02
CA THR A 77 -5.40 -30.50 -4.11
C THR A 77 -5.53 -29.14 -4.79
N TYR A 78 -5.51 -28.05 -4.02
CA TYR A 78 -5.76 -26.70 -4.53
C TYR A 78 -4.52 -25.81 -4.43
N GLU A 79 -3.94 -25.63 -3.25
CA GLU A 79 -2.90 -24.62 -3.03
C GLU A 79 -1.63 -24.84 -3.87
N ILE A 80 -1.02 -26.03 -3.79
CA ILE A 80 0.21 -26.32 -4.55
C ILE A 80 -0.02 -26.21 -6.07
N PRO A 81 -1.06 -26.84 -6.67
CA PRO A 81 -1.29 -26.71 -8.11
C PRO A 81 -1.57 -25.27 -8.56
N ILE A 82 -2.35 -24.50 -7.80
CA ILE A 82 -2.68 -23.11 -8.14
C ILE A 82 -1.42 -22.24 -8.10
N LEU A 83 -0.60 -22.35 -7.06
CA LEU A 83 0.64 -21.58 -6.95
C LEU A 83 1.63 -21.93 -8.06
N ARG A 84 1.82 -23.23 -8.36
CA ARG A 84 2.72 -23.67 -9.45
C ARG A 84 2.24 -23.24 -10.83
N GLY A 85 0.94 -23.28 -11.09
CA GLY A 85 0.39 -22.87 -12.37
C GLY A 85 0.49 -21.36 -12.64
N ARG A 86 0.77 -20.57 -11.60
CA ARG A 86 0.93 -19.11 -11.69
C ARG A 86 2.38 -18.64 -11.60
N ASP A 87 3.31 -19.56 -11.33
CA ASP A 87 4.73 -19.23 -11.34
C ASP A 87 5.13 -18.74 -12.73
N ALA A 88 5.91 -17.66 -12.79
CA ALA A 88 6.43 -17.14 -14.05
C ALA A 88 7.30 -18.17 -14.78
N ASP A 89 7.96 -19.06 -14.02
CA ASP A 89 8.79 -20.15 -14.53
C ASP A 89 7.99 -21.47 -14.74
N GLY A 90 6.67 -21.44 -14.56
CA GLY A 90 5.79 -22.61 -14.68
C GLY A 90 5.56 -23.07 -16.12
N THR A 91 5.43 -24.39 -16.33
CA THR A 91 5.10 -24.98 -17.64
C THR A 91 3.63 -24.79 -18.01
N ASP A 92 3.31 -24.85 -19.31
CA ASP A 92 1.91 -24.73 -19.78
C ASP A 92 1.00 -25.83 -19.20
N GLU A 93 1.54 -27.03 -18.94
CA GLU A 93 0.80 -28.11 -18.27
C GLU A 93 0.49 -27.78 -16.80
N GLN A 94 1.46 -27.21 -16.07
CA GLN A 94 1.26 -26.75 -14.70
C GLN A 94 0.22 -25.62 -14.65
N GLN A 95 0.24 -24.72 -15.64
CA GLN A 95 -0.75 -23.65 -15.75
C GLN A 95 -2.16 -24.22 -15.95
N LYS A 96 -2.34 -25.13 -16.91
CA LYS A 96 -3.65 -25.74 -17.17
C LYS A 96 -4.19 -26.42 -15.91
N LYS A 97 -3.36 -27.20 -15.22
CA LYS A 97 -3.74 -27.87 -13.97
C LYS A 97 -4.07 -26.87 -12.85
N GLY A 98 -3.32 -25.78 -12.74
CA GLY A 98 -3.58 -24.71 -11.78
C GLY A 98 -4.94 -24.04 -12.02
N ASN A 99 -5.26 -23.74 -13.28
CA ASN A 99 -6.54 -23.14 -13.68
C ASN A 99 -7.73 -24.08 -13.45
N GLU A 100 -7.58 -25.37 -13.75
CA GLU A 100 -8.61 -26.38 -13.48
C GLU A 100 -8.93 -26.47 -11.98
N ARG A 101 -7.90 -26.55 -11.12
CA ARG A 101 -8.08 -26.61 -9.66
C ARG A 101 -8.64 -25.31 -9.09
N LEU A 102 -8.26 -24.17 -9.65
CA LEU A 102 -8.85 -22.89 -9.29
C LEU A 102 -10.35 -22.86 -9.61
N ALA A 103 -10.75 -23.22 -10.83
CA ALA A 103 -12.15 -23.24 -11.23
C ALA A 103 -13.00 -24.18 -10.37
N GLU A 104 -12.46 -25.35 -10.03
CA GLU A 104 -13.09 -26.28 -9.10
C GLU A 104 -13.33 -25.66 -7.71
N LEU A 105 -12.30 -25.01 -7.14
CA LEU A 105 -12.40 -24.33 -5.86
C LEU A 105 -13.44 -23.20 -5.89
N LEU A 106 -13.42 -22.38 -6.94
CA LEU A 106 -14.37 -21.28 -7.13
C LEU A 106 -15.82 -21.77 -7.20
N ASN A 107 -16.07 -22.85 -7.94
CA ASN A 107 -17.42 -23.43 -8.06
C ASN A 107 -17.97 -23.93 -6.72
N LEU A 108 -17.12 -24.42 -5.83
CA LEU A 108 -17.52 -24.80 -4.47
C LEU A 108 -17.80 -23.58 -3.60
N VAL A 109 -16.88 -22.61 -3.62
CA VAL A 109 -16.85 -21.50 -2.67
C VAL A 109 -17.84 -20.38 -3.01
N ASN A 110 -18.09 -20.12 -4.30
CA ASN A 110 -19.00 -19.07 -4.76
C ASN A 110 -20.47 -19.28 -4.33
N LYS A 111 -20.83 -20.47 -3.83
CA LYS A 111 -22.16 -20.78 -3.30
C LYS A 111 -22.46 -20.05 -1.99
N PHE A 112 -21.43 -19.62 -1.26
CA PHE A 112 -21.56 -19.02 0.07
C PHE A 112 -20.70 -17.77 0.27
N ILE A 113 -20.18 -17.18 -0.81
CA ILE A 113 -19.51 -15.89 -0.81
C ILE A 113 -20.32 -14.89 -1.61
N ILE A 114 -20.47 -13.69 -1.05
CA ILE A 114 -20.91 -12.51 -1.78
C ILE A 114 -19.78 -11.50 -1.80
N ARG A 115 -19.38 -11.07 -3.01
CA ARG A 115 -18.42 -9.99 -3.21
C ARG A 115 -19.02 -8.96 -4.15
N ARG A 116 -18.81 -7.69 -3.83
CA ARG A 116 -19.16 -6.54 -4.67
C ARG A 116 -17.91 -5.68 -4.84
N SER A 117 -17.59 -5.31 -6.07
CA SER A 117 -16.45 -4.45 -6.38
C SER A 117 -16.81 -2.97 -6.21
N ASN A 118 -15.78 -2.13 -6.23
CA ASN A 118 -15.91 -0.68 -6.19
C ASN A 118 -16.56 -0.08 -7.46
N ASP A 119 -16.70 -0.86 -8.53
CA ASP A 119 -17.32 -0.43 -9.80
C ASP A 119 -18.82 -0.13 -9.65
N LEU A 120 -19.42 -0.52 -8.53
CA LEU A 120 -20.78 -0.08 -8.18
C LEU A 120 -20.81 1.37 -7.71
N LEU A 121 -19.73 1.84 -7.08
CA LEU A 121 -19.61 3.20 -6.56
C LEU A 121 -19.39 4.22 -7.69
N SER A 122 -18.68 3.81 -8.75
CA SER A 122 -18.43 4.66 -9.93
C SER A 122 -19.69 5.08 -10.67
N LYS A 123 -20.85 4.45 -10.40
CA LYS A 123 -22.13 4.83 -11.01
C LYS A 123 -22.73 6.12 -10.43
N TYR A 124 -22.28 6.57 -9.26
CA TYR A 124 -22.89 7.72 -8.58
C TYR A 124 -21.89 8.59 -7.81
N LEU A 125 -20.67 8.13 -7.54
CA LEU A 125 -19.61 8.97 -6.99
C LEU A 125 -18.87 9.72 -8.11
N PRO A 126 -18.28 10.90 -7.81
CA PRO A 126 -17.42 11.63 -8.74
C PRO A 126 -16.23 10.80 -9.25
N VAL A 127 -15.54 11.31 -10.26
CA VAL A 127 -14.40 10.59 -10.85
C VAL A 127 -13.29 10.42 -9.82
N LYS A 128 -12.76 9.20 -9.72
CA LYS A 128 -11.57 8.90 -8.91
C LYS A 128 -10.38 8.68 -9.82
N TYR A 129 -9.34 9.47 -9.57
CA TYR A 129 -8.00 9.31 -10.11
C TYR A 129 -7.11 8.65 -9.07
N GLU A 130 -6.44 7.57 -9.45
CA GLU A 130 -5.45 6.91 -8.60
C GLU A 130 -4.10 6.89 -9.28
N HIS A 131 -3.10 7.39 -8.56
CA HIS A 131 -1.74 7.57 -9.06
C HIS A 131 -0.77 6.78 -8.20
N VAL A 132 0.07 5.95 -8.81
CA VAL A 132 1.32 5.49 -8.19
C VAL A 132 2.41 6.43 -8.68
N VAL A 133 2.99 7.21 -7.76
CA VAL A 133 3.98 8.24 -8.05
C VAL A 133 5.35 7.72 -7.63
N PHE A 134 6.21 7.47 -8.62
CA PHE A 134 7.57 7.01 -8.39
C PHE A 134 8.47 8.23 -8.16
N CYS A 135 8.97 8.36 -6.94
CA CYS A 135 9.78 9.48 -6.51
C CYS A 135 11.26 9.08 -6.44
N ASN A 136 12.11 9.77 -7.19
CA ASN A 136 13.55 9.62 -7.10
C ASN A 136 14.04 9.95 -5.69
N LEU A 137 15.07 9.26 -5.21
CA LEU A 137 15.76 9.63 -3.97
C LEU A 137 16.44 11.00 -4.13
N SER A 138 16.49 11.78 -3.05
CA SER A 138 17.34 12.98 -3.01
C SER A 138 18.82 12.59 -3.13
N PRO A 139 19.72 13.51 -3.50
CA PRO A 139 21.16 13.23 -3.51
C PRO A 139 21.66 12.67 -2.18
N PHE A 140 21.22 13.26 -1.06
CA PHE A 140 21.59 12.78 0.27
C PHE A 140 21.04 11.38 0.58
N GLN A 141 19.79 11.10 0.22
CA GLN A 141 19.24 9.75 0.36
C GLN A 141 20.00 8.74 -0.47
N LEU A 142 20.37 9.10 -1.70
CA LEU A 142 21.09 8.24 -2.63
C LEU A 142 22.45 7.84 -2.04
N ASP A 143 23.20 8.81 -1.50
CA ASP A 143 24.49 8.56 -0.86
C ASP A 143 24.35 7.62 0.36
N LEU A 144 23.38 7.89 1.24
CA LEU A 144 23.10 7.04 2.41
C LEU A 144 22.62 5.64 2.02
N TYR A 145 21.79 5.52 0.99
CA TYR A 145 21.26 4.25 0.52
C TYR A 145 22.39 3.40 -0.08
N ASN A 146 23.26 4.01 -0.90
CA ASN A 146 24.43 3.36 -1.47
C ASN A 146 25.42 2.93 -0.39
N HIS A 147 25.70 3.78 0.60
CA HIS A 147 26.52 3.44 1.76
C HIS A 147 25.96 2.21 2.49
N PHE A 148 24.66 2.19 2.75
CA PHE A 148 23.99 1.07 3.43
C PHE A 148 24.11 -0.24 2.67
N ILE A 149 23.74 -0.28 1.38
CA ILE A 149 23.77 -1.54 0.60
C ILE A 149 25.19 -2.05 0.37
N GLN A 150 26.19 -1.17 0.42
CA GLN A 150 27.60 -1.52 0.28
C GLN A 150 28.26 -1.94 1.60
N SER A 151 27.57 -1.80 2.74
CA SER A 151 28.13 -2.11 4.06
C SER A 151 28.49 -3.59 4.19
N PRO A 152 29.54 -3.94 4.95
CA PRO A 152 29.94 -5.33 5.19
C PRO A 152 28.81 -6.16 5.78
N GLU A 153 28.00 -5.59 6.68
CA GLU A 153 26.88 -6.24 7.35
C GLU A 153 25.80 -6.65 6.35
N ILE A 154 25.43 -5.75 5.43
CA ILE A 154 24.43 -6.02 4.40
C ILE A 154 24.98 -7.01 3.37
N LYS A 155 26.22 -6.87 2.93
CA LYS A 155 26.87 -7.86 2.05
C LYS A 155 26.92 -9.24 2.70
N SER A 156 27.16 -9.33 4.01
CA SER A 156 27.13 -10.58 4.77
C SER A 156 25.72 -11.16 4.86
N LEU A 157 24.73 -10.32 5.16
CA LEU A 157 23.31 -10.70 5.19
C LEU A 157 22.86 -11.29 3.85
N LEU A 158 23.25 -10.66 2.73
CA LEU A 158 22.93 -11.13 1.37
C LEU A 158 23.62 -12.46 1.02
N ARG A 159 24.77 -12.75 1.64
CA ARG A 159 25.45 -14.06 1.56
C ARG A 159 24.83 -15.12 2.48
N GLY A 160 23.73 -14.81 3.17
CA GLY A 160 23.06 -15.71 4.11
C GLY A 160 23.74 -15.79 5.48
N LYS A 161 24.71 -14.90 5.77
CA LYS A 161 25.46 -14.84 7.02
C LYS A 161 25.07 -13.58 7.79
N GLY A 162 23.97 -13.63 8.55
CA GLY A 162 23.49 -12.51 9.36
C GLY A 162 22.13 -12.80 10.00
N SER A 163 21.83 -12.14 11.11
CA SER A 163 20.66 -12.47 11.96
C SER A 163 19.54 -11.42 12.00
N GLN A 164 19.68 -10.27 11.31
CA GLN A 164 18.74 -9.13 11.47
C GLN A 164 18.22 -8.48 10.16
N PRO A 165 17.63 -9.24 9.22
CA PRO A 165 17.07 -8.67 7.99
C PRO A 165 15.93 -7.66 8.24
N LEU A 166 15.12 -7.87 9.29
CA LEU A 166 14.01 -6.98 9.63
C LEU A 166 14.47 -5.58 10.08
N LYS A 167 15.59 -5.52 10.81
CA LYS A 167 16.20 -4.24 11.21
C LYS A 167 16.67 -3.47 9.98
N ALA A 168 17.35 -4.16 9.06
CA ALA A 168 17.83 -3.60 7.80
C ALA A 168 16.68 -3.03 6.93
N ILE A 169 15.59 -3.79 6.79
CA ILE A 169 14.36 -3.34 6.11
C ILE A 169 13.80 -2.08 6.80
N GLY A 170 13.75 -2.08 8.13
CA GLY A 170 13.26 -0.93 8.91
C GLY A 170 14.06 0.34 8.69
N ILE A 171 15.39 0.23 8.58
CA ILE A 171 16.29 1.35 8.28
C ILE A 171 16.01 1.89 6.87
N LEU A 172 15.95 1.03 5.85
CA LEU A 172 15.70 1.46 4.47
C LEU A 172 14.33 2.12 4.30
N LYS A 173 13.27 1.58 4.91
CA LYS A 173 11.93 2.20 4.87
C LYS A 173 11.93 3.60 5.48
N LYS A 174 12.62 3.77 6.62
CA LYS A 174 12.79 5.10 7.25
C LYS A 174 13.59 6.03 6.36
N LEU A 175 14.70 5.55 5.77
CA LEU A 175 15.52 6.34 4.86
C LEU A 175 14.72 6.84 3.65
N CYS A 176 13.92 5.97 3.03
CA CYS A 176 13.06 6.32 1.89
C CYS A 176 12.03 7.40 2.27
N ASN A 177 11.49 7.35 3.49
CA ASN A 177 10.61 8.38 4.01
C ASN A 177 11.36 9.70 4.23
N HIS A 178 12.38 9.70 5.09
CA HIS A 178 13.23 10.86 5.35
C HIS A 178 14.48 10.48 6.20
N PRO A 179 15.69 10.99 5.90
CA PRO A 179 16.89 10.74 6.71
C PRO A 179 16.76 11.05 8.22
N ASP A 180 16.05 12.12 8.60
CA ASP A 180 15.80 12.48 10.02
C ASP A 180 15.08 11.40 10.86
N LEU A 181 14.42 10.43 10.22
CA LEU A 181 13.78 9.30 10.92
C LEU A 181 14.81 8.29 11.46
N LEU A 182 16.05 8.37 10.99
CA LEU A 182 17.17 7.56 11.43
C LEU A 182 17.99 8.29 12.48
N LYS A 183 18.68 7.51 13.31
CA LYS A 183 19.83 7.98 14.07
C LYS A 183 21.07 7.66 13.25
N LEU A 184 21.41 8.53 12.30
CA LEU A 184 22.39 8.24 11.24
C LEU A 184 23.70 7.62 11.75
N SER A 185 24.36 8.18 12.78
CA SER A 185 25.59 7.58 13.31
C SER A 185 25.41 6.22 13.99
N GLU A 186 24.23 5.91 14.54
CA GLU A 186 23.92 4.60 15.15
C GLU A 186 23.42 3.58 14.12
N ASP A 187 22.55 4.02 13.20
CA ASP A 187 21.88 3.17 12.21
C ASP A 187 22.73 2.95 10.95
N LEU A 188 23.62 3.89 10.61
CA LEU A 188 24.50 3.91 9.45
C LEU A 188 25.93 4.36 9.84
N PRO A 189 26.72 3.55 10.57
CA PRO A 189 28.06 3.94 10.98
C PRO A 189 28.95 4.33 9.79
N GLY A 190 29.72 5.42 9.92
CA GLY A 190 30.63 5.90 8.88
C GLY A 190 29.96 6.71 7.77
N CYS A 191 28.68 7.05 7.91
CA CYS A 191 27.96 7.87 6.92
C CYS A 191 28.21 9.38 7.04
N GLU A 192 28.97 9.81 8.06
CA GLU A 192 29.23 11.22 8.38
C GLU A 192 29.85 12.00 7.21
N GLN A 193 30.63 11.31 6.35
CA GLN A 193 31.23 11.90 5.16
C GLN A 193 30.22 12.34 4.09
N TYR A 194 28.98 11.84 4.15
CA TYR A 194 27.91 12.16 3.21
C TYR A 194 26.96 13.23 3.76
N PHE A 195 27.22 13.79 4.95
CA PHE A 195 26.33 14.77 5.54
C PHE A 195 26.37 16.08 4.76
N PRO A 196 25.21 16.62 4.36
CA PRO A 196 25.14 17.96 3.78
C PRO A 196 25.70 19.02 4.73
N GLU A 197 26.29 20.08 4.19
CA GLU A 197 26.87 21.18 4.99
C GLU A 197 25.85 21.85 5.92
N ASP A 198 24.57 21.90 5.51
CA ASP A 198 23.47 22.46 6.28
C ASP A 198 22.92 21.49 7.36
N MET A 199 23.53 20.31 7.49
CA MET A 199 23.14 19.31 8.48
C MET A 199 23.77 19.60 9.85
N THR A 200 23.01 20.20 10.76
CA THR A 200 23.41 20.30 12.17
C THR A 200 23.29 18.94 12.87
N VAL A 201 24.42 18.31 13.19
CA VAL A 201 24.48 17.10 14.03
C VAL A 201 24.29 17.55 15.49
N SER A 202 23.09 17.38 16.05
CA SER A 202 22.81 17.82 17.43
C SER A 202 22.50 16.65 18.37
N ASN A 203 23.21 16.64 19.49
CA ASN A 203 23.14 15.67 20.59
C ASN A 203 21.92 15.86 21.53
N GLY A 204 20.68 16.05 21.03
CA GLY A 204 19.54 15.73 21.91
C GLY A 204 18.19 16.45 21.81
N ARG A 205 17.88 17.30 20.84
CA ARG A 205 16.49 17.84 20.71
C ARG A 205 15.99 17.88 19.27
N ARG A 206 15.57 16.72 18.76
CA ARG A 206 14.99 16.54 17.41
C ARG A 206 13.61 17.21 17.21
N GLY A 207 12.94 17.63 18.29
CA GLY A 207 11.53 18.03 18.26
C GLY A 207 11.20 19.36 17.57
N ASP A 208 12.16 20.29 17.46
CA ASP A 208 11.88 21.68 17.09
C ASP A 208 12.67 22.18 15.85
N ARG A 209 13.38 21.27 15.17
CA ARG A 209 14.12 21.64 13.96
C ARG A 209 13.14 21.87 12.80
N GLU A 210 13.46 22.79 11.90
CA GLU A 210 12.79 22.87 10.60
C GLU A 210 12.96 21.55 9.83
N VAL A 211 11.90 21.07 9.18
CA VAL A 211 11.96 19.86 8.35
C VAL A 211 12.61 20.23 7.02
N LYS A 212 13.80 19.69 6.74
CA LYS A 212 14.53 19.93 5.49
C LYS A 212 14.00 19.02 4.38
N THR A 213 12.93 19.46 3.71
CA THR A 213 12.21 18.64 2.72
C THR A 213 13.10 18.14 1.59
N TRP A 214 14.14 18.90 1.19
CA TRP A 214 15.12 18.52 0.16
C TRP A 214 16.02 17.32 0.54
N TYR A 215 16.01 16.87 1.79
CA TYR A 215 16.68 15.63 2.17
C TYR A 215 15.89 14.39 1.74
N SER A 216 14.62 14.50 1.32
CA SER A 216 13.85 13.35 0.83
C SER A 216 13.07 13.66 -0.44
N GLY A 217 13.26 12.85 -1.49
CA GLY A 217 12.54 13.06 -2.75
C GLY A 217 11.01 13.00 -2.58
N LYS A 218 10.50 12.07 -1.76
CA LYS A 218 9.07 12.02 -1.43
C LYS A 218 8.59 13.27 -0.68
N MET A 219 9.39 13.80 0.25
CA MET A 219 9.05 15.03 0.97
C MET A 219 9.11 16.27 0.09
N MET A 220 10.04 16.34 -0.87
CA MET A 220 10.10 17.43 -1.86
C MET A 220 8.81 17.50 -2.69
N VAL A 221 8.37 16.35 -3.21
CA VAL A 221 7.12 16.26 -3.98
C VAL A 221 5.94 16.63 -3.09
N LEU A 222 5.86 16.10 -1.86
CA LEU A 222 4.78 16.43 -0.93
C LEU A 222 4.71 17.93 -0.61
N ASP A 223 5.84 18.58 -0.29
CA ASP A 223 5.89 20.00 0.08
C ASP A 223 5.40 20.89 -1.07
N ARG A 224 5.85 20.61 -2.31
CA ARG A 224 5.36 21.32 -3.50
C ARG A 224 3.88 21.07 -3.77
N MET A 225 3.40 19.84 -3.63
CA MET A 225 1.98 19.52 -3.78
C MET A 225 1.12 20.28 -2.76
N LEU A 226 1.51 20.29 -1.47
CA LEU A 226 0.78 21.00 -0.44
C LEU A 226 0.72 22.50 -0.70
N ALA A 227 1.85 23.11 -1.09
CA ALA A 227 1.91 24.54 -1.42
C ALA A 227 0.96 24.89 -2.57
N ARG A 228 0.93 24.05 -3.61
CA ARG A 228 0.11 24.27 -4.82
C ARG A 228 -1.37 24.04 -4.58
N ILE A 229 -1.73 23.00 -3.84
CA ILE A 229 -3.11 22.80 -3.40
C ILE A 229 -3.59 24.02 -2.63
N ARG A 230 -2.79 24.52 -1.68
CA ARG A 230 -3.14 25.66 -0.84
C ARG A 230 -3.24 26.99 -1.60
N GLN A 231 -2.45 27.16 -2.65
CA GLN A 231 -2.39 28.37 -3.47
C GLN A 231 -3.48 28.38 -4.56
N ASP A 232 -3.68 27.25 -5.24
CA ASP A 232 -4.44 27.19 -6.48
C ASP A 232 -5.85 26.64 -6.29
N THR A 233 -6.16 26.04 -5.14
CA THR A 233 -7.44 25.37 -4.87
C THR A 233 -7.95 25.61 -3.44
N ASN A 234 -9.18 25.18 -3.16
CA ASN A 234 -9.73 25.04 -1.81
C ASN A 234 -9.87 23.57 -1.37
N ASP A 235 -9.08 22.68 -1.99
CA ASP A 235 -9.10 21.26 -1.69
C ASP A 235 -8.45 20.98 -0.34
N LYS A 236 -9.05 20.09 0.45
CA LYS A 236 -8.43 19.51 1.65
C LYS A 236 -7.76 18.19 1.30
N ILE A 237 -6.74 17.83 2.06
CA ILE A 237 -5.90 16.65 1.79
C ILE A 237 -5.72 15.75 3.01
N VAL A 238 -5.80 14.45 2.80
CA VAL A 238 -5.47 13.43 3.80
C VAL A 238 -4.05 12.90 3.56
N LEU A 239 -3.18 12.95 4.55
CA LEU A 239 -1.85 12.35 4.51
C LEU A 239 -1.81 11.10 5.38
N ILE A 240 -1.47 9.97 4.76
CA ILE A 240 -1.46 8.66 5.40
C ILE A 240 -0.02 8.14 5.45
N SER A 241 0.38 7.66 6.63
CA SER A 241 1.62 6.91 6.82
C SER A 241 1.37 5.70 7.71
N ASN A 242 2.14 4.63 7.51
CA ASN A 242 2.16 3.50 8.43
C ASN A 242 2.94 3.79 9.72
N TYR A 243 3.71 4.88 9.77
CA TYR A 243 4.63 5.21 10.85
C TYR A 243 4.25 6.53 11.53
N THR A 244 4.05 6.50 12.85
CA THR A 244 3.78 7.70 13.64
C THR A 244 4.93 8.71 13.59
N GLN A 245 6.18 8.24 13.52
CA GLN A 245 7.36 9.11 13.38
C GLN A 245 7.35 9.93 12.08
N THR A 246 6.81 9.38 10.99
CA THR A 246 6.60 10.13 9.75
C THR A 246 5.47 11.16 9.91
N LEU A 247 4.39 10.81 10.63
CA LEU A 247 3.33 11.77 10.96
C LEU A 247 3.86 12.94 11.81
N ASP A 248 4.80 12.68 12.73
CA ASP A 248 5.47 13.73 13.51
C ASP A 248 6.24 14.72 12.58
N LEU A 249 6.86 14.22 11.50
CA LEU A 249 7.48 15.07 10.48
C LEU A 249 6.45 15.87 9.69
N PHE A 250 5.34 15.27 9.29
CA PHE A 250 4.26 16.00 8.60
C PHE A 250 3.67 17.10 9.48
N GLU A 251 3.48 16.84 10.77
CA GLU A 251 2.97 17.81 11.72
C GLU A 251 3.93 19.00 11.89
N ARG A 252 5.24 18.73 11.98
CA ARG A 252 6.28 19.78 11.98
C ARG A 252 6.30 20.57 10.68
N LEU A 253 6.18 19.91 9.52
CA LEU A 253 6.10 20.57 8.22
C LEU A 253 4.86 21.48 8.14
N CYS A 254 3.68 20.97 8.52
CA CYS A 254 2.45 21.75 8.55
C CYS A 254 2.59 22.98 9.45
N ARG A 255 3.20 22.83 10.63
CA ARG A 255 3.47 23.96 11.54
C ARG A 255 4.39 24.99 10.91
N ALA A 256 5.49 24.56 10.30
CA ALA A 256 6.46 25.45 9.64
C ALA A 256 5.85 26.21 8.44
N ARG A 257 4.87 25.60 7.75
CA ARG A 257 4.14 26.20 6.62
C ARG A 257 2.84 26.90 7.04
N ALA A 258 2.52 26.96 8.34
CA ALA A 258 1.26 27.49 8.87
C ALA A 258 -0.01 26.85 8.27
N TYR A 259 0.04 25.54 8.02
CA TYR A 259 -1.12 24.77 7.58
C TYR A 259 -1.93 24.24 8.77
N GLY A 260 -3.23 24.55 8.79
CA GLY A 260 -4.16 23.96 9.76
C GLY A 260 -4.21 22.44 9.56
N CYS A 261 -3.80 21.67 10.58
CA CYS A 261 -3.77 20.22 10.49
C CYS A 261 -4.46 19.54 11.68
N ILE A 262 -5.10 18.40 11.40
CA ILE A 262 -5.66 17.49 12.39
C ILE A 262 -4.90 16.18 12.30
N ARG A 263 -4.60 15.56 13.44
CA ARG A 263 -3.99 14.23 13.50
C ARG A 263 -4.91 13.24 14.17
N LEU A 264 -5.03 12.06 13.56
CA LEU A 264 -5.67 10.88 14.14
C LEU A 264 -4.70 9.70 14.10
N ASP A 265 -4.27 9.29 15.29
CA ASP A 265 -3.54 8.05 15.49
C ASP A 265 -4.21 7.18 16.57
N GLY A 266 -3.63 5.98 16.81
CA GLY A 266 -4.21 4.95 17.67
C GLY A 266 -4.37 5.36 19.14
N THR A 267 -3.81 6.50 19.57
CA THR A 267 -3.84 6.95 20.97
C THR A 267 -5.16 7.61 21.37
N MET A 268 -6.02 7.96 20.41
CA MET A 268 -7.22 8.77 20.65
C MET A 268 -8.46 7.91 20.97
N GLY A 269 -9.23 8.30 21.99
CA GLY A 269 -10.52 7.68 22.32
C GLY A 269 -11.62 7.95 21.29
N VAL A 270 -12.59 7.03 21.16
CA VAL A 270 -13.61 7.01 20.09
C VAL A 270 -14.39 8.32 19.96
N LYS A 271 -14.89 8.90 21.06
CA LYS A 271 -15.68 10.15 21.03
C LYS A 271 -14.90 11.35 20.48
N LYS A 272 -13.59 11.40 20.72
CA LYS A 272 -12.72 12.47 20.21
C LYS A 272 -12.47 12.32 18.70
N ARG A 273 -12.49 11.08 18.18
CA ARG A 273 -12.32 10.79 16.75
C ARG A 273 -13.46 11.37 15.93
N SER A 274 -14.72 11.13 16.31
CA SER A 274 -15.88 11.67 15.59
C SER A 274 -15.84 13.19 15.48
N LYS A 275 -15.58 13.90 16.59
CA LYS A 275 -15.46 15.36 16.59
C LYS A 275 -14.39 15.90 15.64
N LEU A 276 -13.24 15.23 15.54
CA LEU A 276 -12.18 15.63 14.62
C LEU A 276 -12.54 15.39 13.16
N VAL A 277 -13.24 14.28 12.88
CA VAL A 277 -13.73 13.94 11.55
C VAL A 277 -14.79 14.94 11.10
N ASP A 278 -15.74 15.26 11.98
CA ASP A 278 -16.80 16.25 11.71
C ASP A 278 -16.18 17.63 11.47
N LYS A 279 -15.21 18.03 12.30
CA LYS A 279 -14.48 19.30 12.13
C LYS A 279 -13.75 19.37 10.79
N PHE A 280 -13.09 18.28 10.37
CA PHE A 280 -12.39 18.25 9.10
C PHE A 280 -13.34 18.27 7.89
N ASN A 281 -14.48 17.57 8.00
CA ASN A 281 -15.49 17.48 6.96
C ASN A 281 -16.31 18.78 6.80
N ASP A 282 -16.26 19.70 7.76
CA ASP A 282 -16.87 21.02 7.61
C ASP A 282 -16.17 21.80 6.48
N PRO A 283 -16.88 22.16 5.39
CA PRO A 283 -16.29 22.93 4.29
C PRO A 283 -15.84 24.33 4.72
N ASN A 284 -16.36 24.86 5.83
CA ASN A 284 -15.98 26.17 6.37
C ASN A 284 -14.83 26.08 7.40
N GLY A 285 -14.39 24.87 7.75
CA GLY A 285 -13.28 24.67 8.70
C GLY A 285 -11.93 25.08 8.10
N GLU A 286 -11.08 25.68 8.93
CA GLU A 286 -9.73 26.15 8.55
C GLU A 286 -8.71 25.02 8.34
N GLU A 287 -9.11 23.77 8.63
CA GLU A 287 -8.24 22.61 8.53
C GLU A 287 -8.01 22.19 7.10
N PHE A 288 -6.76 22.28 6.68
CA PHE A 288 -6.29 21.93 5.35
C PHE A 288 -5.85 20.46 5.27
N VAL A 289 -5.14 19.97 6.29
CA VAL A 289 -4.48 18.66 6.25
C VAL A 289 -5.02 17.72 7.34
N PHE A 290 -5.38 16.49 6.97
CA PHE A 290 -5.69 15.43 7.94
C PHE A 290 -4.60 14.35 7.94
N LEU A 291 -3.85 14.25 9.03
CA LEU A 291 -2.82 13.23 9.24
C LEU A 291 -3.45 11.97 9.83
N LEU A 292 -3.32 10.84 9.14
CA LEU A 292 -3.91 9.57 9.54
C LEU A 292 -2.86 8.47 9.59
N SER A 293 -2.77 7.75 10.71
CA SER A 293 -2.07 6.47 10.72
C SER A 293 -2.94 5.41 10.04
N SER A 294 -2.38 4.66 9.08
CA SER A 294 -3.10 3.61 8.34
C SER A 294 -3.85 2.63 9.25
N LYS A 295 -3.24 2.26 10.38
CA LYS A 295 -3.79 1.31 11.36
C LYS A 295 -4.83 1.94 12.30
N ALA A 296 -4.83 3.26 12.46
CA ALA A 296 -5.81 3.96 13.30
C ALA A 296 -7.18 4.12 12.60
N GLY A 297 -7.23 3.97 11.28
CA GLY A 297 -8.43 4.11 10.45
C GLY A 297 -9.36 2.90 10.41
N GLY A 298 -9.07 1.80 11.13
CA GLY A 298 -9.78 0.52 11.04
C GLY A 298 -11.28 0.51 11.37
N CYS A 299 -11.88 1.64 11.75
CA CYS A 299 -13.32 1.77 11.95
C CYS A 299 -13.90 2.79 10.96
N GLY A 300 -14.15 2.38 9.71
CA GLY A 300 -15.12 3.06 8.82
C GLY A 300 -15.07 4.59 8.67
N ILE A 301 -13.94 5.26 8.95
CA ILE A 301 -13.86 6.73 8.98
C ILE A 301 -14.14 7.30 7.60
N ASN A 302 -15.05 8.28 7.54
CA ASN A 302 -15.44 8.97 6.31
C ASN A 302 -14.84 10.38 6.30
N LEU A 303 -13.89 10.66 5.39
CA LEU A 303 -13.17 11.93 5.27
C LEU A 303 -13.52 12.65 3.95
N VAL A 304 -14.82 12.73 3.64
CA VAL A 304 -15.33 13.33 2.39
C VAL A 304 -15.09 14.84 2.26
N GLY A 305 -14.71 15.54 3.35
CA GLY A 305 -14.29 16.95 3.27
C GLY A 305 -12.99 17.16 2.50
N ALA A 306 -12.16 16.11 2.37
CA ALA A 306 -11.05 16.08 1.45
C ALA A 306 -11.47 15.45 0.13
N ASN A 307 -10.79 15.83 -0.93
CA ASN A 307 -10.85 15.20 -2.25
C ASN A 307 -9.45 14.78 -2.73
N ARG A 308 -8.41 14.97 -1.90
CA ARG A 308 -7.04 14.51 -2.18
C ARG A 308 -6.54 13.63 -1.04
N LEU A 309 -5.78 12.59 -1.38
CA LEU A 309 -5.19 11.68 -0.40
C LEU A 309 -3.80 11.23 -0.86
N VAL A 310 -2.80 11.35 0.02
CA VAL A 310 -1.46 10.80 -0.20
C VAL A 310 -1.24 9.65 0.78
N LEU A 311 -0.98 8.46 0.26
CA LEU A 311 -0.36 7.35 0.98
C LEU A 311 1.15 7.44 0.78
N PHE A 312 1.85 7.84 1.83
CA PHE A 312 3.25 8.23 1.74
C PHE A 312 4.24 7.06 1.73
N ASP A 313 3.87 5.95 2.35
CA ASP A 313 4.69 4.75 2.41
C ASP A 313 3.82 3.48 2.31
N PRO A 314 4.28 2.46 1.56
CA PRO A 314 3.51 1.23 1.38
C PRO A 314 3.62 0.29 2.58
N ASP A 315 2.50 -0.37 2.92
CA ASP A 315 2.50 -1.52 3.83
C ASP A 315 2.91 -2.82 3.09
N TRP A 316 3.26 -3.87 3.80
CA TRP A 316 3.49 -5.18 3.17
C TRP A 316 2.18 -5.89 2.79
N ASN A 317 1.08 -5.47 3.41
CA ASN A 317 -0.25 -5.99 3.17
C ASN A 317 -1.05 -5.01 2.29
N PRO A 318 -1.34 -5.35 1.03
CA PRO A 318 -2.11 -4.47 0.13
C PRO A 318 -3.50 -4.13 0.67
N ALA A 319 -4.09 -5.00 1.49
CA ALA A 319 -5.38 -4.75 2.12
C ALA A 319 -5.37 -3.53 3.05
N ALA A 320 -4.29 -3.37 3.82
CA ALA A 320 -4.14 -2.25 4.74
C ALA A 320 -4.10 -0.93 3.98
N ASP A 321 -3.33 -0.88 2.88
CA ASP A 321 -3.29 0.27 1.98
C ASP A 321 -4.67 0.54 1.37
N GLN A 322 -5.33 -0.45 0.76
CA GLN A 322 -6.65 -0.27 0.16
C GLN A 322 -7.70 0.25 1.15
N GLN A 323 -7.70 -0.29 2.39
CA GLN A 323 -8.56 0.20 3.45
C GLN A 323 -8.25 1.66 3.82
N ALA A 324 -6.99 2.08 3.78
CA ALA A 324 -6.58 3.45 4.06
C ALA A 324 -6.92 4.40 2.90
N LEU A 325 -6.82 3.96 1.65
CA LEU A 325 -7.18 4.75 0.46
C LEU A 325 -8.70 4.97 0.34
N ALA A 326 -9.50 4.00 0.80
CA ALA A 326 -10.97 4.04 0.74
C ALA A 326 -11.63 4.96 1.79
N ARG A 327 -11.02 6.12 2.12
CA ARG A 327 -11.50 7.05 3.16
C ARG A 327 -12.09 8.34 2.62
N VAL A 328 -11.67 8.74 1.42
CA VAL A 328 -12.03 10.01 0.79
C VAL A 328 -13.07 9.84 -0.31
N TRP A 329 -12.98 8.76 -1.10
CA TRP A 329 -13.96 8.42 -2.14
C TRP A 329 -15.06 7.52 -1.56
N ARG A 330 -16.06 8.17 -0.97
CA ARG A 330 -17.20 7.56 -0.27
C ARG A 330 -18.47 8.37 -0.53
N ASP A 331 -19.61 7.81 -0.10
CA ASP A 331 -20.89 8.52 -0.12
C ASP A 331 -20.80 9.87 0.63
N GLY A 332 -21.39 10.90 0.03
CA GLY A 332 -21.24 12.30 0.41
C GLY A 332 -20.10 13.07 -0.29
N GLN A 333 -19.26 12.40 -1.09
CA GLN A 333 -18.24 13.08 -1.89
C GLN A 333 -18.87 13.84 -3.05
N SER A 334 -18.46 15.09 -3.25
CA SER A 334 -18.99 16.00 -4.29
C SER A 334 -17.93 16.48 -5.29
N LYS A 335 -16.65 16.23 -5.02
CA LYS A 335 -15.53 16.60 -5.89
C LYS A 335 -14.86 15.36 -6.47
N ASP A 336 -14.21 15.54 -7.62
CA ASP A 336 -13.30 14.52 -8.15
C ASP A 336 -12.18 14.25 -7.16
N CYS A 337 -11.90 12.95 -6.96
CA CYS A 337 -10.96 12.47 -5.97
C CYS A 337 -9.62 12.13 -6.59
N PHE A 338 -8.53 12.55 -5.95
CA PHE A 338 -7.16 12.26 -6.36
C PHE A 338 -6.43 11.50 -5.26
N VAL A 339 -6.04 10.27 -5.56
CA VAL A 339 -5.28 9.40 -4.67
C VAL A 339 -3.86 9.27 -5.19
N TYR A 340 -2.87 9.45 -4.32
CA TYR A 340 -1.44 9.35 -4.63
C TYR A 340 -0.78 8.31 -3.73
N ARG A 341 -0.14 7.30 -4.30
CA ARG A 341 0.67 6.32 -3.60
C ARG A 341 2.13 6.63 -3.93
N PHE A 342 2.87 7.16 -2.97
CA PHE A 342 4.27 7.50 -3.18
C PHE A 342 5.16 6.28 -2.97
N ILE A 343 6.06 6.04 -3.93
CA ILE A 343 7.00 4.93 -3.92
C ILE A 343 8.39 5.48 -4.25
N ALA A 344 9.39 5.21 -3.43
CA ALA A 344 10.77 5.59 -3.77
C ALA A 344 11.34 4.70 -4.91
N THR A 345 11.71 5.33 -6.03
CA THR A 345 12.11 4.66 -7.29
C THR A 345 13.34 3.78 -7.14
N GLY A 346 13.27 2.55 -7.63
CA GLY A 346 14.38 1.59 -7.65
C GLY A 346 14.79 1.06 -6.27
N THR A 347 14.02 1.37 -5.21
CA THR A 347 14.33 1.03 -3.82
C THR A 347 13.54 -0.17 -3.30
N ILE A 348 13.75 -0.50 -2.02
CA ILE A 348 12.93 -1.48 -1.28
C ILE A 348 11.42 -1.17 -1.31
N GLU A 349 11.00 0.10 -1.36
CA GLU A 349 9.57 0.43 -1.41
C GLU A 349 8.93 -0.06 -2.70
N GLU A 350 9.66 0.01 -3.81
CA GLU A 350 9.19 -0.50 -5.09
C GLU A 350 9.11 -2.03 -5.09
N LYS A 351 10.04 -2.71 -4.40
CA LYS A 351 9.94 -4.16 -4.16
C LYS A 351 8.74 -4.54 -3.30
N ILE A 352 8.42 -3.73 -2.28
CA ILE A 352 7.21 -3.92 -1.46
C ILE A 352 5.97 -3.77 -2.34
N PHE A 353 5.94 -2.75 -3.19
CA PHE A 353 4.84 -2.49 -4.12
C PHE A 353 4.63 -3.60 -5.16
N GLN A 354 5.72 -4.15 -5.72
CA GLN A 354 5.67 -5.33 -6.59
C GLN A 354 5.05 -6.54 -5.88
N ARG A 355 5.47 -6.82 -4.64
CA ARG A 355 4.92 -7.91 -3.82
C ARG A 355 3.45 -7.69 -3.46
N GLN A 356 3.04 -6.45 -3.21
CA GLN A 356 1.62 -6.12 -3.03
C GLN A 356 0.81 -6.44 -4.28
N SER A 357 1.30 -6.06 -5.46
CA SER A 357 0.64 -6.31 -6.74
C SER A 357 0.48 -7.82 -6.99
N HIS A 358 1.51 -8.62 -6.68
CA HIS A 358 1.43 -10.09 -6.75
C HIS A 358 0.35 -10.67 -5.82
N LYS A 359 0.28 -10.21 -4.58
CA LYS A 359 -0.77 -10.64 -3.62
C LYS A 359 -2.18 -10.22 -4.07
N GLN A 360 -2.33 -9.03 -4.65
CA GLN A 360 -3.61 -8.56 -5.18
C GLN A 360 -4.05 -9.37 -6.39
N SER A 361 -3.15 -9.65 -7.33
CA SER A 361 -3.37 -10.56 -8.47
C SER A 361 -3.87 -11.92 -8.00
N LEU A 362 -3.23 -12.50 -6.97
CA LEU A 362 -3.66 -13.77 -6.40
C LEU A 362 -5.12 -13.70 -5.90
N SER A 363 -5.45 -12.67 -5.12
CA SER A 363 -6.80 -12.44 -4.58
C SER A 363 -7.85 -12.24 -5.67
N SER A 364 -7.55 -11.46 -6.72
CA SER A 364 -8.50 -11.19 -7.80
C SER A 364 -8.82 -12.47 -8.58
N CYS A 365 -7.84 -13.31 -8.91
CA CYS A 365 -8.13 -14.55 -9.63
C CYS A 365 -8.88 -15.59 -8.76
N VAL A 366 -8.63 -15.63 -7.44
CA VAL A 366 -9.25 -16.62 -6.53
C VAL A 366 -10.62 -16.21 -6.04
N VAL A 367 -11.02 -14.96 -6.25
CA VAL A 367 -12.31 -14.49 -5.74
C VAL A 367 -13.16 -13.80 -6.82
N ASP A 368 -12.54 -13.16 -7.82
CA ASP A 368 -13.24 -12.53 -8.95
C ASP A 368 -13.22 -13.38 -10.24
N SER A 369 -12.64 -14.59 -10.20
CA SER A 369 -12.51 -15.48 -11.37
C SER A 369 -11.84 -14.80 -12.58
N ALA A 370 -10.98 -13.80 -12.36
CA ALA A 370 -10.32 -13.07 -13.44
C ALA A 370 -9.33 -13.99 -14.19
N GLU A 371 -9.61 -14.28 -15.47
CA GLU A 371 -8.78 -15.13 -16.33
C GLU A 371 -7.57 -14.38 -16.93
N ASP A 372 -7.64 -13.05 -17.05
CA ASP A 372 -6.64 -12.18 -17.70
C ASP A 372 -5.70 -11.49 -16.68
N VAL A 373 -4.91 -12.26 -15.93
CA VAL A 373 -3.87 -11.68 -15.07
C VAL A 373 -2.48 -12.17 -15.50
N GLU A 374 -1.61 -11.22 -15.87
CA GLU A 374 -0.28 -11.53 -16.38
C GLU A 374 0.64 -12.15 -15.30
N ARG A 375 1.49 -13.10 -15.73
CA ARG A 375 2.46 -13.82 -14.88
C ARG A 375 3.59 -12.88 -14.48
N HIS A 376 3.54 -12.33 -13.27
CA HIS A 376 4.61 -11.51 -12.74
C HIS A 376 5.06 -12.08 -11.39
N PHE A 377 6.36 -12.38 -11.27
CA PHE A 377 7.13 -12.64 -10.04
C PHE A 377 7.22 -14.09 -9.51
N SER A 378 8.44 -14.48 -9.10
CA SER A 378 8.79 -15.76 -8.47
C SER A 378 8.89 -15.62 -6.93
N LEU A 379 8.73 -16.76 -6.22
CA LEU A 379 8.78 -16.82 -4.76
C LEU A 379 10.24 -16.86 -4.25
N ASP A 380 10.68 -15.68 -3.79
CA ASP A 380 11.75 -15.41 -2.82
C ASP A 380 13.23 -15.59 -3.22
N SER A 381 13.86 -14.45 -3.52
CA SER A 381 15.21 -14.17 -3.02
C SER A 381 15.19 -12.93 -2.11
N LEU A 382 15.57 -13.10 -0.83
CA LEU A 382 15.82 -11.99 0.09
C LEU A 382 16.82 -10.97 -0.52
N ARG A 383 17.66 -11.40 -1.45
CA ARG A 383 18.60 -10.52 -2.16
C ARG A 383 17.91 -9.46 -3.01
N GLU A 384 16.80 -9.80 -3.65
CA GLU A 384 16.07 -8.87 -4.51
C GLU A 384 15.49 -7.70 -3.72
N LEU A 385 15.10 -7.93 -2.45
CA LEU A 385 14.57 -6.87 -1.58
C LEU A 385 15.57 -5.76 -1.29
N PHE A 386 16.87 -6.08 -1.29
CA PHE A 386 17.94 -5.12 -1.03
C PHE A 386 18.63 -4.65 -2.32
N GLN A 387 18.17 -5.11 -3.48
CA GLN A 387 18.70 -4.65 -4.76
C GLN A 387 18.22 -3.23 -5.04
N PHE A 388 19.18 -2.31 -5.14
CA PHE A 388 18.93 -0.96 -5.63
C PHE A 388 19.13 -0.91 -7.14
N LYS A 389 18.19 -0.31 -7.87
CA LYS A 389 18.30 -0.08 -9.31
C LYS A 389 18.42 1.43 -9.60
N PRO A 390 19.62 2.01 -9.54
CA PRO A 390 19.81 3.41 -9.90
C PRO A 390 19.51 3.62 -11.39
N GLY A 391 18.87 4.74 -11.72
CA GLY A 391 18.63 5.15 -13.11
C GLY A 391 17.41 4.53 -13.80
N THR A 392 16.68 3.60 -13.15
CA THR A 392 15.35 3.22 -13.63
C THR A 392 14.35 4.35 -13.41
N THR A 393 13.33 4.44 -14.27
CA THR A 393 12.20 5.33 -14.04
C THR A 393 11.12 4.65 -13.19
N SER A 394 11.06 3.32 -13.22
CA SER A 394 10.29 2.44 -12.33
C SER A 394 10.75 0.99 -12.55
N ASP A 395 11.32 0.38 -11.51
CA ASP A 395 11.70 -1.04 -11.53
C ASP A 395 10.47 -1.96 -11.72
N THR A 396 9.31 -1.50 -11.27
CA THR A 396 8.03 -2.18 -11.48
C THR A 396 7.69 -2.21 -12.97
N HIS A 397 7.79 -1.08 -13.66
CA HIS A 397 7.57 -1.02 -15.11
C HIS A 397 8.56 -1.91 -15.88
N ASP A 398 9.85 -1.86 -15.50
CA ASP A 398 10.89 -2.70 -16.11
C ASP A 398 10.56 -4.19 -16.00
N THR A 399 9.98 -4.60 -14.87
CA THR A 399 9.62 -5.99 -14.63
C THR A 399 8.43 -6.44 -15.48
N PHE A 400 7.48 -5.56 -15.78
CA PHE A 400 6.35 -5.89 -16.66
C PHE A 400 6.76 -6.28 -18.08
N LYS A 401 7.93 -5.80 -18.55
CA LYS A 401 8.32 -5.87 -19.98
C LYS A 401 7.17 -5.38 -20.88
N CYS A 402 6.60 -4.22 -20.50
CA CYS A 402 5.35 -3.73 -21.05
C CYS A 402 5.42 -3.53 -22.58
N LYS A 403 4.58 -4.25 -23.32
CA LYS A 403 4.48 -4.14 -24.79
C LYS A 403 3.77 -2.87 -25.26
N ARG A 404 3.11 -2.15 -24.33
CA ARG A 404 2.33 -0.93 -24.61
C ARG A 404 3.17 0.34 -24.55
N CYS A 405 4.38 0.24 -24.00
CA CYS A 405 5.31 1.36 -23.81
C CYS A 405 6.54 1.17 -24.70
N ARG A 406 7.03 2.27 -25.26
CA ARG A 406 8.28 2.30 -26.03
C ARG A 406 9.47 2.55 -25.08
N PRO A 407 10.71 2.24 -25.50
CA PRO A 407 11.91 2.54 -24.71
C PRO A 407 12.09 4.02 -24.36
N ASP A 408 11.47 4.93 -25.11
CA ASP A 408 11.46 6.39 -24.84
C ASP A 408 10.48 6.80 -23.72
N GLY A 409 9.79 5.84 -23.10
CA GLY A 409 8.80 6.06 -22.04
C GLY A 409 7.40 6.41 -22.55
N THR A 410 7.18 6.46 -23.86
CA THR A 410 5.88 6.78 -24.44
C THR A 410 4.99 5.55 -24.48
N GLN A 411 3.84 5.62 -23.80
CA GLN A 411 2.77 4.66 -23.98
C GLN A 411 2.05 4.92 -25.32
N HIS A 412 2.13 3.96 -26.23
CA HIS A 412 1.57 4.08 -27.59
C HIS A 412 0.32 3.23 -27.80
N ILE A 413 0.05 2.28 -26.90
CA ILE A 413 -1.14 1.43 -26.90
C ILE A 413 -1.87 1.61 -25.57
N LYS A 414 -3.16 1.94 -25.62
CA LYS A 414 -4.02 1.93 -24.43
C LYS A 414 -4.36 0.48 -24.05
N ALA A 415 -4.48 0.21 -22.75
CA ALA A 415 -4.97 -1.10 -22.31
C ALA A 415 -6.44 -1.29 -22.78
N PRO A 416 -6.84 -2.51 -23.19
CA PRO A 416 -8.23 -2.80 -23.55
C PRO A 416 -9.21 -2.53 -22.40
N ALA A 417 -8.79 -2.83 -21.17
CA ALA A 417 -9.48 -2.50 -19.94
C ALA A 417 -8.46 -2.09 -18.87
N MET A 418 -8.80 -1.09 -18.05
CA MET A 418 -8.02 -0.75 -16.86
C MET A 418 -8.58 -1.52 -15.67
N LEU A 419 -7.83 -2.50 -15.17
CA LEU A 419 -8.23 -3.32 -14.04
C LEU A 419 -7.78 -2.68 -12.73
N TYR A 420 -8.70 -2.53 -11.78
CA TYR A 420 -8.39 -1.99 -10.47
C TYR A 420 -7.44 -2.92 -9.71
N GLY A 421 -6.32 -2.38 -9.21
CA GLY A 421 -5.28 -3.14 -8.50
C GLY A 421 -4.25 -3.82 -9.41
N ASP A 422 -4.44 -3.83 -10.73
CA ASP A 422 -3.43 -4.31 -11.67
C ASP A 422 -2.80 -3.13 -12.43
N THR A 423 -1.69 -2.64 -11.89
CA THR A 423 -0.96 -1.51 -12.48
C THR A 423 -0.32 -1.79 -13.84
N SER A 424 -0.22 -3.04 -14.27
CA SER A 424 0.25 -3.37 -15.62
C SER A 424 -0.74 -2.91 -16.70
N SER A 425 -2.04 -2.80 -16.35
CA SER A 425 -3.12 -2.32 -17.22
C SER A 425 -3.34 -0.80 -17.18
N TRP A 426 -2.67 -0.08 -16.27
CA TRP A 426 -2.87 1.35 -16.06
C TRP A 426 -2.21 2.22 -17.15
N ASN A 427 -2.55 3.50 -17.18
CA ASN A 427 -1.80 4.46 -18.00
C ASN A 427 -0.40 4.64 -17.41
N HIS A 428 0.63 4.65 -18.26
CA HIS A 428 2.02 4.75 -17.83
C HIS A 428 2.61 6.06 -18.36
N PHE A 429 3.06 6.92 -17.46
CA PHE A 429 3.63 8.22 -17.76
C PHE A 429 5.05 8.29 -17.23
N VAL A 430 6.04 8.31 -18.11
CA VAL A 430 7.43 8.57 -17.72
C VAL A 430 7.69 10.07 -17.73
N ASN A 431 8.41 10.57 -16.73
CA ASN A 431 8.84 11.96 -16.69
C ASN A 431 10.12 12.13 -17.52
N THR A 432 9.98 12.69 -18.71
CA THR A 432 11.10 13.06 -19.60
C THR A 432 11.17 14.57 -19.84
N GLY A 433 10.59 15.37 -18.92
CA GLY A 433 10.51 16.82 -19.03
C GLY A 433 9.15 17.33 -19.51
N GLU A 434 9.01 18.64 -19.66
CA GLU A 434 7.76 19.33 -20.05
C GLU A 434 7.18 18.87 -21.39
N LYS A 435 8.01 18.42 -22.32
CA LYS A 435 7.57 17.89 -23.63
C LYS A 435 7.31 16.38 -23.59
N GLY A 436 7.51 15.76 -22.44
CA GLY A 436 7.41 14.32 -22.22
C GLY A 436 5.98 13.81 -22.03
N PRO A 437 5.80 12.48 -21.94
CA PRO A 437 4.50 11.84 -21.76
C PRO A 437 3.74 12.33 -20.52
N MET A 438 4.45 12.58 -19.42
CA MET A 438 3.84 12.99 -18.15
C MET A 438 3.11 14.35 -18.23
N ASN A 439 3.48 15.25 -19.15
CA ASN A 439 2.74 16.51 -19.33
C ASN A 439 1.30 16.32 -19.85
N ARG A 440 0.94 15.10 -20.28
CA ARG A 440 -0.42 14.75 -20.70
C ARG A 440 -1.30 14.22 -19.56
N ILE A 441 -0.75 14.03 -18.36
CA ILE A 441 -1.51 13.53 -17.21
C ILE A 441 -2.59 14.55 -16.83
N GLN A 442 -3.78 14.08 -16.47
CA GLN A 442 -4.91 14.96 -16.18
C GLN A 442 -4.71 15.79 -14.91
N ASP A 443 -3.91 15.30 -13.96
CA ASP A 443 -3.66 15.99 -12.69
C ASP A 443 -2.61 17.11 -12.84
N LEU A 444 -3.03 18.36 -12.62
CA LEU A 444 -2.15 19.53 -12.69
C LEU A 444 -1.01 19.49 -11.66
N LEU A 445 -1.25 18.89 -10.47
CA LEU A 445 -0.22 18.78 -9.43
C LEU A 445 0.92 17.85 -9.81
N LEU A 446 0.65 16.87 -10.67
CA LEU A 446 1.68 15.97 -11.20
C LEU A 446 2.30 16.54 -12.47
N ARG A 447 1.55 17.30 -13.29
CA ARG A 447 2.11 17.98 -14.47
C ARG A 447 3.22 18.97 -14.12
N GLN A 448 3.06 19.76 -13.06
CA GLN A 448 4.13 20.67 -12.63
C GLN A 448 5.44 19.96 -12.24
N GLU A 449 5.39 18.68 -11.89
CA GLU A 449 6.58 17.90 -11.57
C GLU A 449 7.39 17.55 -12.83
N THR A 450 6.90 17.88 -14.04
CA THR A 450 7.68 17.66 -15.28
C THR A 450 8.91 18.55 -15.40
N THR A 451 8.94 19.68 -14.68
CA THR A 451 10.13 20.56 -14.65
C THR A 451 11.16 20.10 -13.63
N GLU A 452 10.74 19.26 -12.68
CA GLU A 452 11.54 18.76 -11.58
C GLU A 452 12.00 17.32 -11.86
N GLN A 453 13.10 16.92 -11.22
CA GLN A 453 13.63 15.55 -11.33
C GLN A 453 13.17 14.63 -10.20
N ALA A 454 12.30 15.10 -9.31
CA ALA A 454 11.90 14.35 -8.12
C ALA A 454 10.91 13.22 -8.43
N VAL A 455 10.10 13.34 -9.49
CA VAL A 455 9.18 12.28 -9.95
C VAL A 455 9.76 11.66 -11.21
N SER A 456 9.97 10.34 -11.21
CA SER A 456 10.53 9.61 -12.35
C SER A 456 9.44 9.06 -13.28
N ALA A 457 8.34 8.60 -12.72
CA ALA A 457 7.21 8.05 -13.45
C ALA A 457 5.91 8.13 -12.63
N VAL A 458 4.78 8.01 -13.31
CA VAL A 458 3.46 7.90 -12.70
C VAL A 458 2.67 6.80 -13.42
N PHE A 459 2.06 5.89 -12.65
CA PHE A 459 0.99 5.03 -13.16
C PHE A 459 -0.35 5.61 -12.77
N GLN A 460 -1.30 5.68 -13.70
CA GLN A 460 -2.62 6.28 -13.46
C GLN A 460 -3.76 5.32 -13.81
N TYR A 461 -4.69 5.21 -12.87
CA TYR A 461 -6.01 4.63 -13.05
C TYR A 461 -7.09 5.70 -12.93
N ILE A 462 -8.18 5.53 -13.69
CA ILE A 462 -9.34 6.41 -13.69
C ILE A 462 -10.57 5.50 -13.54
N SER A 463 -11.49 5.86 -12.62
CA SER A 463 -12.62 4.99 -12.27
C SER A 463 -13.68 4.83 -13.36
N HIS A 464 -13.95 5.86 -14.16
CA HIS A 464 -14.94 5.87 -15.23
C HIS A 464 -14.71 7.06 -16.17
#